data_AF-A0A7Y5UTB2-F1
#
_entry.id   AF-A0A7Y5UTB2-F1
#
_cell.length_a   1.000
_cell.length_b   1.000
_cell.length_c   1.000
_cell.angle_alpha   90.00
_cell.angle_beta   90.00
_cell.angle_gamma   90.00
#
_symmetry.space_group_name_H-M   'P 1'
#
loop_
_entity.id
_entity.type
_entity.pdbx_description
1 polymer ?
#
loop_
_entity_poly.entity_id
_entity_poly.type
_entity_poly.pdbx_seq_one_letter_code
_entity_poly.pdbx_strand_id
1 'polypeptide(L)'
;MKLARCLPFALFAASAAAQTPSLAPRIELAGDALVGLAAGDQSTPAIARGTTSTLVVWADRRVALASSGPESGQDIFGMRLDANGQRLDAVPFVIATLPGDDVQPRVAWNGTNWLVSWKSRAPGGSIYEQALVAARVSPAGAVLDAAPIVVLPYSFSDIGTTALASDGNNWVVVAQGTSAGSANLRAARVSPAGVVLDPTPVSLLPEGQLMTVELAHAGSSFLLVWSRYSSATDDDVVGRRFGSNLAWQDANPFVIGATSGPDLGARVGSNGAQFLVAWDRPLSIWREVGAARVSSAGQLLDTTPIAVCSLFAYGAGP
;
A
#
# COMPACT_ATOMS: atom_id res chain seq x y z
N MET A 1 60.99 -30.95 -12.36
CA MET A 1 60.53 -30.36 -11.09
C MET A 1 59.38 -29.41 -11.41
N LYS A 2 58.16 -29.76 -10.98
CA LYS A 2 56.89 -28.99 -10.89
C LYS A 2 56.43 -28.11 -12.08
N LEU A 3 55.50 -28.66 -12.87
CA LEU A 3 54.51 -27.89 -13.64
C LEU A 3 53.44 -27.34 -12.68
N ALA A 4 53.22 -26.02 -12.70
CA ALA A 4 52.16 -25.35 -11.94
C ALA A 4 50.82 -25.52 -12.67
N ARG A 5 49.83 -26.10 -11.99
CA ARG A 5 48.42 -26.09 -12.42
C ARG A 5 47.73 -24.91 -11.72
N CYS A 6 47.35 -23.90 -12.49
CA CYS A 6 46.34 -22.93 -12.08
C CYS A 6 44.98 -23.63 -12.07
N LEU A 7 44.36 -23.79 -10.89
CA LEU A 7 42.93 -24.07 -10.79
C LEU A 7 42.18 -22.72 -10.80
N PRO A 8 41.23 -22.49 -11.72
CA PRO A 8 40.26 -21.42 -11.55
C PRO A 8 39.22 -21.85 -10.50
N PHE A 9 39.08 -21.06 -9.44
CA PHE A 9 37.96 -21.16 -8.50
C PHE A 9 36.72 -20.59 -9.21
N ALA A 10 35.83 -21.46 -9.69
CA ALA A 10 34.51 -21.04 -10.12
C ALA A 10 33.61 -20.90 -8.88
N LEU A 11 33.28 -19.65 -8.53
CA LEU A 11 32.28 -19.35 -7.52
C LEU A 11 30.90 -19.56 -8.14
N PHE A 12 30.29 -20.73 -7.91
CA PHE A 12 28.87 -20.91 -8.25
C PHE A 12 28.05 -20.15 -7.22
N ALA A 13 27.51 -19.00 -7.62
CA ALA A 13 26.42 -18.37 -6.88
C ALA A 13 25.20 -19.29 -7.04
N ALA A 14 24.92 -20.10 -6.02
CA ALA A 14 23.65 -20.80 -5.95
C ALA A 14 22.56 -19.72 -5.88
N SER A 15 21.76 -19.60 -6.94
CA SER A 15 20.47 -18.93 -6.86
C SER A 15 19.72 -19.60 -5.73
N ALA A 16 19.40 -18.86 -4.66
CA ALA A 16 18.50 -19.35 -3.63
C ALA A 16 17.23 -19.79 -4.36
N ALA A 17 16.96 -21.10 -4.40
CA ALA A 17 15.72 -21.61 -4.93
C ALA A 17 14.60 -20.90 -4.17
N ALA A 18 13.64 -20.33 -4.90
CA ALA A 18 12.47 -19.72 -4.30
C ALA A 18 11.87 -20.74 -3.32
N GLN A 19 11.96 -20.47 -2.02
CA GLN A 19 11.24 -21.27 -1.03
C GLN A 19 9.78 -21.22 -1.46
N THR A 20 9.20 -22.38 -1.76
CA THR A 20 7.76 -22.48 -1.92
C THR A 20 7.16 -21.90 -0.65
N PRO A 21 6.42 -20.78 -0.70
CA PRO A 21 5.86 -20.21 0.51
C PRO A 21 4.99 -21.31 1.13
N SER A 22 5.39 -21.76 2.31
CA SER A 22 4.55 -22.62 3.14
C SER A 22 3.44 -21.71 3.64
N LEU A 23 2.42 -21.53 2.81
CA LEU A 23 1.17 -20.94 3.26
C LEU A 23 0.66 -21.85 4.38
N ALA A 24 0.49 -21.27 5.56
CA ALA A 24 -0.24 -21.97 6.60
C ALA A 24 -1.58 -22.43 6.01
N PRO A 25 -2.15 -23.57 6.49
CA PRO A 25 -3.51 -23.92 6.16
C PRO A 25 -4.40 -22.69 6.35
N ARG A 26 -5.34 -22.46 5.43
CA ARG A 26 -6.33 -21.39 5.54
C ARG A 26 -6.84 -21.32 6.99
N ILE A 27 -6.53 -20.23 7.67
CA ILE A 27 -7.07 -19.94 9.00
C ILE A 27 -8.36 -19.19 8.76
N GLU A 28 -9.47 -19.90 8.88
CA GLU A 28 -10.79 -19.30 8.95
C GLU A 28 -10.88 -18.55 10.29
N LEU A 29 -11.17 -17.24 10.27
CA LEU A 29 -11.41 -16.44 11.47
C LEU A 29 -12.63 -17.02 12.21
N ALA A 30 -12.74 -16.81 13.53
CA ALA A 30 -13.98 -17.23 14.20
C ALA A 30 -15.13 -16.34 13.71
N GLY A 31 -16.05 -16.95 12.95
CA GLY A 31 -17.01 -16.24 12.09
C GLY A 31 -16.91 -16.61 10.62
N ASP A 32 -15.88 -17.36 10.20
CA ASP A 32 -15.67 -17.82 8.81
C ASP A 32 -16.03 -19.31 8.63
N ALA A 33 -15.95 -20.14 9.68
CA ALA A 33 -16.43 -21.53 9.65
C ALA A 33 -17.97 -21.64 9.56
N LEU A 34 -18.66 -20.58 9.97
CA LEU A 34 -20.03 -20.29 9.58
C LEU A 34 -19.90 -19.15 8.60
N VAL A 35 -20.11 -19.34 7.30
CA VAL A 35 -20.33 -18.20 6.39
C VAL A 35 -21.63 -17.53 6.86
N GLY A 36 -21.51 -16.64 7.83
CA GLY A 36 -22.56 -15.75 8.27
C GLY A 36 -22.50 -14.51 7.41
N LEU A 37 -23.66 -13.93 7.10
CA LEU A 37 -23.70 -12.62 6.50
C LEU A 37 -22.97 -11.66 7.45
N ALA A 38 -21.83 -11.10 7.02
CA ALA A 38 -21.44 -9.80 7.54
C ALA A 38 -22.66 -8.90 7.37
N ALA A 39 -22.97 -8.06 8.36
CA ALA A 39 -24.11 -7.17 8.33
C ALA A 39 -23.95 -6.03 7.29
N GLY A 40 -23.31 -6.29 6.14
CA GLY A 40 -22.98 -5.32 5.11
C GLY A 40 -21.67 -5.67 4.38
N ASP A 41 -21.34 -4.86 3.37
CA ASP A 41 -20.11 -4.99 2.60
C ASP A 41 -18.86 -4.73 3.47
N GLN A 42 -17.82 -5.54 3.26
CA GLN A 42 -16.48 -5.28 3.74
C GLN A 42 -15.55 -5.16 2.53
N SER A 43 -14.71 -4.14 2.50
CA SER A 43 -13.91 -3.85 1.32
C SER A 43 -12.57 -3.19 1.64
N THR A 44 -11.69 -3.22 0.64
CA THR A 44 -10.40 -2.50 0.64
C THR A 44 -9.50 -2.82 1.85
N PRO A 45 -9.24 -4.10 2.16
CA PRO A 45 -8.36 -4.43 3.27
C PRO A 45 -6.92 -3.98 3.01
N ALA A 46 -6.26 -3.54 4.07
CA ALA A 46 -4.83 -3.25 4.09
C ALA A 46 -4.18 -3.89 5.32
N ILE A 47 -2.89 -4.21 5.23
CA ILE A 47 -2.18 -4.93 6.27
C ILE A 47 -0.75 -4.40 6.43
N ALA A 48 -0.28 -4.28 7.68
CA ALA A 48 1.11 -3.93 7.97
C ALA A 48 1.64 -4.65 9.21
N ARG A 49 2.85 -5.20 9.08
CA ARG A 49 3.56 -5.87 10.16
C ARG A 49 4.15 -4.84 11.13
N GLY A 50 3.80 -4.93 12.41
CA GLY A 50 4.50 -4.26 13.51
C GLY A 50 5.63 -5.13 14.06
N THR A 51 6.08 -4.89 15.29
CA THR A 51 7.17 -5.68 15.89
C THR A 51 6.75 -7.12 16.21
N THR A 52 5.65 -7.31 16.95
CA THR A 52 5.20 -8.63 17.41
C THR A 52 3.85 -9.08 16.82
N SER A 53 3.06 -8.14 16.32
CA SER A 53 1.78 -8.39 15.65
C SER A 53 1.70 -7.72 14.28
N THR A 54 0.65 -8.07 13.56
CA THR A 54 0.29 -7.50 12.26
C THR A 54 -1.07 -6.84 12.40
N LEU A 55 -1.23 -5.61 11.93
CA LEU A 55 -2.53 -4.93 11.92
C LEU A 55 -3.17 -5.09 10.54
N VAL A 56 -4.38 -5.64 10.51
CA VAL A 56 -5.28 -5.65 9.34
C VAL A 56 -6.34 -4.58 9.55
N VAL A 57 -6.61 -3.77 8.53
CA VAL A 57 -7.67 -2.74 8.53
C VAL A 57 -8.53 -2.87 7.29
N TRP A 58 -9.81 -2.51 7.38
CA TRP A 58 -10.75 -2.55 6.25
C TRP A 58 -11.88 -1.54 6.45
N ALA A 59 -12.59 -1.23 5.36
CA ALA A 59 -13.82 -0.45 5.39
C ALA A 59 -15.02 -1.40 5.54
N ASP A 60 -15.98 -1.07 6.40
CA ASP A 60 -17.04 -1.99 6.82
C ASP A 60 -18.40 -1.29 6.93
N ARG A 61 -19.45 -1.90 6.36
CA ARG A 61 -20.82 -1.37 6.38
C ARG A 61 -21.69 -1.86 7.55
N ARG A 62 -21.15 -2.64 8.49
CA ARG A 62 -21.95 -3.28 9.55
C ARG A 62 -22.77 -2.31 10.40
N VAL A 63 -22.32 -1.05 10.55
CA VAL A 63 -22.98 -0.03 11.39
C VAL A 63 -24.08 0.72 10.62
N ALA A 64 -23.96 0.84 9.30
CA ALA A 64 -24.91 1.57 8.46
C ALA A 64 -26.30 0.94 8.40
N LEU A 65 -26.41 -0.38 8.65
CA LEU A 65 -27.72 -1.04 8.76
C LEU A 65 -28.53 -0.59 9.99
N ALA A 66 -27.92 0.10 10.96
CA ALA A 66 -28.57 0.55 12.18
C ALA A 66 -29.04 2.02 12.12
N SER A 67 -28.66 2.81 11.11
CA SER A 67 -28.97 4.25 11.03
C SER A 67 -29.60 4.61 9.68
N SER A 68 -30.87 5.05 9.69
CA SER A 68 -31.63 5.47 8.51
C SER A 68 -31.44 6.94 8.12
N GLY A 69 -30.27 7.53 8.40
CA GLY A 69 -29.94 8.92 8.07
C GLY A 69 -29.30 9.07 6.67
N PRO A 70 -29.15 10.29 6.13
CA PRO A 70 -28.47 10.55 4.84
C PRO A 70 -26.94 10.30 4.87
N GLU A 71 -26.47 9.67 5.94
CA GLU A 71 -25.09 9.44 6.36
C GLU A 71 -24.71 8.00 5.95
N SER A 72 -24.29 7.80 4.70
CA SER A 72 -23.63 6.54 4.29
C SER A 72 -22.28 6.47 5.00
N GLY A 73 -21.83 5.37 5.59
CA GLY A 73 -22.28 4.00 5.46
C GLY A 73 -21.12 3.00 5.63
N GLN A 74 -19.87 3.47 5.61
CA GLN A 74 -18.66 2.67 5.86
C GLN A 74 -17.78 3.29 6.94
N ASP A 75 -17.37 2.46 7.89
CA ASP A 75 -16.45 2.81 8.98
C ASP A 75 -15.12 2.06 8.81
N ILE A 76 -14.04 2.54 9.43
CA ILE A 76 -12.76 1.84 9.44
C ILE A 76 -12.64 0.96 10.67
N PHE A 77 -12.40 -0.34 10.44
CA PHE A 77 -12.16 -1.32 11.49
C PHE A 77 -10.74 -1.87 11.42
N GLY A 78 -10.29 -2.45 12.53
CA GLY A 78 -9.00 -3.12 12.64
C GLY A 78 -9.05 -4.40 13.47
N MET A 79 -8.09 -5.29 13.20
CA MET A 79 -7.81 -6.48 14.00
C MET A 79 -6.32 -6.80 13.94
N ARG A 80 -5.76 -7.23 15.07
CA ARG A 80 -4.38 -7.68 15.16
C ARG A 80 -4.29 -9.18 14.99
N LEU A 81 -3.27 -9.60 14.24
CA LEU A 81 -2.86 -10.99 14.07
C LEU A 81 -1.48 -11.19 14.70
N ASP A 82 -1.22 -12.38 15.21
CA ASP A 82 0.11 -12.82 15.65
C ASP A 82 0.99 -13.21 14.45
N ALA A 83 2.22 -13.68 14.73
CA ALA A 83 3.15 -14.09 13.69
C ALA A 83 2.70 -15.32 12.87
N ASN A 84 1.76 -16.12 13.40
CA ASN A 84 1.18 -17.29 12.75
C ASN A 84 -0.15 -16.95 12.03
N GLY A 85 -0.54 -15.68 12.00
CA GLY A 85 -1.82 -15.24 11.43
C GLY A 85 -3.04 -15.50 12.33
N GLN A 86 -2.85 -15.87 13.59
CA GLN A 86 -3.94 -16.05 14.54
C GLN A 86 -4.39 -14.71 15.11
N ARG A 87 -5.70 -14.53 15.30
CA ARG A 87 -6.25 -13.32 15.89
C ARG A 87 -5.76 -13.10 17.32
N LEU A 88 -5.36 -11.87 17.61
CA LEU A 88 -5.03 -11.42 18.97
C LEU A 88 -6.23 -10.73 19.64
N ASP A 89 -7.15 -10.18 18.85
CA ASP A 89 -8.37 -9.53 19.33
C ASP A 89 -9.56 -10.48 19.17
N ALA A 90 -10.43 -10.54 20.19
CA ALA A 90 -11.60 -11.41 20.17
C ALA A 90 -12.64 -10.97 19.12
N VAL A 91 -12.74 -9.66 18.88
CA VAL A 91 -13.58 -9.00 17.88
C VAL A 91 -12.81 -7.84 17.23
N PRO A 92 -13.16 -7.41 16.00
CA PRO A 92 -12.62 -6.19 15.42
C PRO A 92 -12.87 -4.97 16.31
N PHE A 93 -11.88 -4.09 16.41
CA PHE A 93 -12.04 -2.78 17.05
C PHE A 93 -12.24 -1.69 16.01
N VAL A 94 -12.88 -0.60 16.43
CA VAL A 94 -13.21 0.53 15.58
C VAL A 94 -12.04 1.51 15.55
N ILE A 95 -11.69 1.98 14.36
CA ILE A 95 -10.65 3.00 14.14
C ILE A 95 -11.29 4.35 13.82
N ALA A 96 -12.35 4.37 13.01
CA ALA A 96 -13.06 5.59 12.64
C ALA A 96 -14.56 5.33 12.45
N THR A 97 -15.37 6.30 12.89
CA THR A 97 -16.84 6.35 12.73
C THR A 97 -17.26 7.77 12.39
N LEU A 98 -16.70 8.36 11.35
CA LEU A 98 -17.08 9.72 10.96
C LEU A 98 -18.49 9.71 10.32
N PRO A 99 -19.20 10.84 10.31
CA PRO A 99 -20.59 10.87 9.84
C PRO A 99 -20.81 10.51 8.37
N GLY A 100 -19.77 10.47 7.54
CA GLY A 100 -19.87 10.03 6.15
C GLY A 100 -18.91 8.87 5.86
N ASP A 101 -18.88 8.43 4.60
CA ASP A 101 -18.12 7.24 4.22
C ASP A 101 -16.61 7.41 4.50
N ASP A 102 -16.10 6.52 5.34
CA ASP A 102 -14.68 6.31 5.55
C ASP A 102 -14.23 5.08 4.75
N VAL A 103 -13.37 5.30 3.75
CA VAL A 103 -13.03 4.26 2.75
C VAL A 103 -11.55 4.22 2.41
N GLN A 104 -11.15 3.10 1.80
CA GLN A 104 -9.79 2.86 1.30
C GLN A 104 -8.69 3.09 2.35
N PRO A 105 -8.76 2.40 3.50
CA PRO A 105 -7.72 2.53 4.49
C PRO A 105 -6.36 2.07 3.95
N ARG A 106 -5.30 2.66 4.47
CA ARG A 106 -3.91 2.26 4.33
C ARG A 106 -3.29 2.20 5.71
N VAL A 107 -2.30 1.34 5.92
CA VAL A 107 -1.65 1.17 7.22
C VAL A 107 -0.15 1.02 7.05
N ALA A 108 0.64 1.69 7.89
CA ALA A 108 2.08 1.51 7.96
C ALA A 108 2.62 1.64 9.39
N TRP A 109 3.61 0.81 9.71
CA TRP A 109 4.30 0.78 11.00
C TRP A 109 5.54 1.67 10.98
N ASN A 110 5.76 2.49 12.02
CA ASN A 110 6.99 3.29 12.15
C ASN A 110 8.03 2.74 13.12
N GLY A 111 7.85 1.54 13.66
CA GLY A 111 8.70 1.02 14.74
C GLY A 111 8.09 1.13 16.13
N THR A 112 7.06 1.97 16.33
CA THR A 112 6.40 2.18 17.64
C THR A 112 4.88 2.13 17.57
N ASN A 113 4.26 2.73 16.54
CA ASN A 113 2.82 2.73 16.31
C ASN A 113 2.54 2.44 14.83
N TRP A 114 1.32 2.04 14.52
CA TRP A 114 0.81 2.14 13.16
C TRP A 114 0.21 3.53 12.94
N LEU A 115 0.32 4.05 11.73
CA LEU A 115 -0.58 5.06 11.22
C LEU A 115 -1.56 4.38 10.27
N VAL A 116 -2.84 4.65 10.46
CA VAL A 116 -3.92 4.24 9.57
C VAL A 116 -4.46 5.49 8.91
N SER A 117 -4.42 5.57 7.58
CA SER A 117 -4.97 6.71 6.82
C SER A 117 -6.12 6.25 5.94
N TRP A 118 -7.15 7.07 5.79
CA TRP A 118 -8.31 6.76 4.95
C TRP A 118 -8.86 8.02 4.30
N LYS A 119 -9.68 7.82 3.26
CA LYS A 119 -10.47 8.90 2.67
C LYS A 119 -11.73 9.04 3.50
N SER A 120 -11.96 10.23 4.03
CA SER A 120 -13.20 10.55 4.71
C SER A 120 -14.03 11.47 3.86
N ARG A 121 -15.30 11.13 3.67
CA ARG A 121 -16.32 12.00 3.11
C ARG A 121 -17.09 12.62 4.28
N ALA A 122 -17.21 13.94 4.30
CA ALA A 122 -17.78 14.72 5.40
C ALA A 122 -16.98 14.76 6.72
N PRO A 123 -15.65 14.96 6.71
CA PRO A 123 -14.88 15.12 7.94
C PRO A 123 -15.33 16.33 8.80
N GLY A 124 -15.93 17.36 8.18
CA GLY A 124 -16.54 18.52 8.82
C GLY A 124 -18.07 18.53 8.85
N GLY A 125 -18.72 17.42 8.47
CA GLY A 125 -20.19 17.29 8.42
C GLY A 125 -20.85 17.65 7.09
N SER A 126 -20.09 18.04 6.06
CA SER A 126 -20.60 18.26 4.70
C SER A 126 -20.22 17.13 3.74
N ILE A 127 -21.20 16.47 3.13
CA ILE A 127 -20.98 15.34 2.18
C ILE A 127 -20.21 15.70 0.90
N TYR A 128 -19.98 16.99 0.66
CA TYR A 128 -19.18 17.51 -0.45
C TYR A 128 -17.71 17.72 -0.07
N GLU A 129 -17.38 17.63 1.21
CA GLU A 129 -16.01 17.70 1.69
C GLU A 129 -15.41 16.30 1.68
N GLN A 130 -14.24 16.15 1.05
CA GLN A 130 -13.41 14.97 1.17
C GLN A 130 -12.06 15.38 1.73
N ALA A 131 -11.54 14.61 2.67
CA ALA A 131 -10.19 14.77 3.18
C ALA A 131 -9.48 13.43 3.28
N LEU A 132 -8.16 13.49 3.16
CA LEU A 132 -7.31 12.38 3.57
C LEU A 132 -6.92 12.59 5.03
N VAL A 133 -7.42 11.71 5.88
CA VAL A 133 -7.23 11.77 7.32
C VAL A 133 -6.51 10.52 7.81
N ALA A 134 -6.04 10.56 9.06
CA ALA A 134 -5.38 9.43 9.68
C ALA A 134 -5.58 9.37 11.20
N ALA A 135 -5.28 8.22 11.78
CA ALA A 135 -5.17 8.04 13.22
C ALA A 135 -4.05 7.04 13.53
N ARG A 136 -3.38 7.23 14.67
CA ARG A 136 -2.37 6.31 15.17
C ARG A 136 -3.03 5.18 15.94
N VAL A 137 -2.53 3.98 15.73
CA VAL A 137 -2.94 2.77 16.45
C VAL A 137 -1.72 2.20 17.15
N SER A 138 -1.82 1.99 18.46
CA SER A 138 -0.76 1.39 19.26
C SER A 138 -0.62 -0.12 19.04
N PRO A 139 0.52 -0.73 19.41
CA PRO A 139 0.73 -2.20 19.43
C PRO A 139 -0.36 -2.98 20.16
N ALA A 140 -0.97 -2.35 21.16
CA ALA A 140 -2.05 -2.90 21.96
C ALA A 140 -3.42 -2.85 21.28
N GLY A 141 -3.54 -2.23 20.10
CA GLY A 141 -4.80 -2.04 19.38
C GLY A 141 -5.57 -0.78 19.81
N ALA A 142 -5.02 0.05 20.69
CA ALA A 142 -5.67 1.31 21.08
C ALA A 142 -5.47 2.40 20.01
N VAL A 143 -6.56 3.05 19.59
CA VAL A 143 -6.54 4.28 18.78
C VAL A 143 -6.09 5.43 19.68
N LEU A 144 -5.03 6.14 19.28
CA LEU A 144 -4.33 7.12 20.11
C LEU A 144 -4.78 8.56 19.88
N ASP A 145 -5.51 8.81 18.80
CA ASP A 145 -5.97 10.14 18.41
C ASP A 145 -7.48 10.24 18.59
N ALA A 146 -7.93 11.14 19.47
CA ALA A 146 -9.35 11.34 19.77
C ALA A 146 -10.12 11.98 18.60
N ALA A 147 -9.40 12.67 17.71
CA ALA A 147 -9.90 13.21 16.46
C ALA A 147 -8.94 12.82 15.33
N PRO A 148 -9.44 12.62 14.09
CA PRO A 148 -8.57 12.30 12.96
C PRO A 148 -7.56 13.42 12.68
N ILE A 149 -6.32 13.02 12.38
CA ILE A 149 -5.26 13.87 11.87
C ILE A 149 -5.59 14.22 10.42
N VAL A 150 -5.84 15.49 10.13
CA VAL A 150 -6.05 15.96 8.75
C VAL A 150 -4.70 16.07 8.05
N VAL A 151 -4.38 15.13 7.17
CA VAL A 151 -3.04 15.04 6.55
C VAL A 151 -2.92 15.98 5.36
N LEU A 152 -3.93 16.01 4.50
CA LEU A 152 -3.99 16.91 3.35
C LEU A 152 -5.21 17.82 3.53
N PRO A 153 -5.03 19.12 3.83
CA PRO A 153 -6.09 20.02 4.28
C PRO A 153 -6.94 20.59 3.13
N TYR A 154 -6.86 20.03 1.93
CA TYR A 154 -7.66 20.50 0.80
C TYR A 154 -8.98 19.74 0.76
N SER A 155 -10.08 20.47 0.57
CA SER A 155 -11.33 19.86 0.10
C SER A 155 -11.08 19.41 -1.34
N PHE A 156 -10.81 18.12 -1.50
CA PHE A 156 -10.74 17.51 -2.81
C PHE A 156 -12.16 17.32 -3.31
N SER A 157 -12.44 17.70 -4.57
CA SER A 157 -13.71 17.31 -5.17
C SER A 157 -13.75 15.80 -5.43
N ASP A 158 -12.57 15.20 -5.63
CA ASP A 158 -12.36 13.76 -5.73
C ASP A 158 -10.93 13.41 -5.30
N ILE A 159 -10.77 12.47 -4.38
CA ILE A 159 -9.48 11.85 -4.07
C ILE A 159 -9.42 10.54 -4.87
N GLY A 160 -8.44 10.41 -5.76
CA GLY A 160 -8.27 9.25 -6.65
C GLY A 160 -7.48 8.10 -6.00
N THR A 161 -6.17 8.25 -5.88
CA THR A 161 -5.26 7.22 -5.35
C THR A 161 -4.52 7.69 -4.10
N THR A 162 -4.17 6.77 -3.20
CA THR A 162 -3.49 7.04 -1.93
C THR A 162 -2.47 5.95 -1.60
N ALA A 163 -1.35 6.33 -0.99
CA ALA A 163 -0.37 5.40 -0.44
C ALA A 163 0.26 5.93 0.85
N LEU A 164 0.83 5.02 1.64
CA LEU A 164 1.37 5.29 2.96
C LEU A 164 2.57 4.37 3.23
N ALA A 165 3.69 4.94 3.64
CA ALA A 165 4.85 4.20 4.13
C ALA A 165 5.53 4.96 5.28
N SER A 166 6.41 4.31 6.03
CA SER A 166 7.24 4.96 7.05
C SER A 166 8.72 4.71 6.79
N ASP A 167 9.55 5.71 7.11
CA ASP A 167 11.00 5.57 7.18
C ASP A 167 11.51 5.21 8.59
N GLY A 168 10.60 4.95 9.54
CA GLY A 168 10.90 4.70 10.95
C GLY A 168 10.97 5.98 11.80
N ASN A 169 11.09 7.16 11.18
CA ASN A 169 11.06 8.45 11.87
C ASN A 169 9.72 9.15 11.69
N ASN A 170 9.19 9.14 10.47
CA ASN A 170 7.90 9.73 10.10
C ASN A 170 7.15 8.76 9.19
N TRP A 171 5.86 9.02 9.03
CA TRP A 171 5.09 8.47 7.93
C TRP A 171 5.08 9.46 6.77
N VAL A 172 5.15 8.94 5.55
CA VAL A 172 4.86 9.69 4.32
C VAL A 172 3.52 9.20 3.80
N VAL A 173 2.58 10.13 3.66
CA VAL A 173 1.27 9.90 3.07
C VAL A 173 1.24 10.62 1.73
N VAL A 174 0.81 9.93 0.68
CA VAL A 174 0.57 10.54 -0.62
C VAL A 174 -0.87 10.36 -1.05
N ALA A 175 -1.39 11.36 -1.75
CA ALA A 175 -2.64 11.21 -2.47
C ALA A 175 -2.70 12.10 -3.71
N GLN A 176 -3.47 11.63 -4.67
CA GLN A 176 -3.90 12.42 -5.80
C GLN A 176 -5.33 12.89 -5.55
N GLY A 177 -5.58 14.17 -5.75
CA GLY A 177 -6.94 14.70 -5.77
C GLY A 177 -6.98 16.05 -6.46
N THR A 178 -8.16 16.41 -6.96
CA THR A 178 -8.39 17.67 -7.66
C THR A 178 -8.59 18.80 -6.65
N SER A 179 -7.56 19.63 -6.49
CA SER A 179 -7.68 20.93 -5.80
C SER A 179 -7.62 22.04 -6.85
N ALA A 180 -8.66 22.88 -6.95
CA ALA A 180 -8.71 24.08 -7.82
C ALA A 180 -8.23 23.85 -9.28
N GLY A 181 -8.57 22.70 -9.88
CA GLY A 181 -8.28 22.40 -11.28
C GLY A 181 -6.93 21.73 -11.57
N SER A 182 -6.23 21.18 -10.57
CA SER A 182 -5.01 20.38 -10.78
C SER A 182 -5.02 19.10 -9.93
N ALA A 183 -4.98 17.93 -10.58
CA ALA A 183 -4.89 16.60 -9.97
C ALA A 183 -3.44 16.10 -9.76
N ASN A 184 -2.59 16.92 -9.13
CA ASN A 184 -1.21 16.53 -8.81
C ASN A 184 -1.17 15.44 -7.72
N LEU A 185 -0.15 14.57 -7.78
CA LEU A 185 0.17 13.68 -6.67
C LEU A 185 0.95 14.46 -5.60
N ARG A 186 0.38 14.58 -4.41
CA ARG A 186 0.95 15.36 -3.31
C ARG A 186 1.36 14.45 -2.15
N ALA A 187 2.34 14.90 -1.39
CA ALA A 187 2.88 14.22 -0.23
C ALA A 187 2.89 15.13 1.00
N ALA A 188 2.65 14.53 2.17
CA ALA A 188 2.90 15.17 3.46
C ALA A 188 3.46 14.13 4.45
N ARG A 189 4.29 14.60 5.38
CA ARG A 189 4.81 13.80 6.47
C ARG A 189 3.96 13.94 7.72
N VAL A 190 3.77 12.83 8.41
CA VAL A 190 3.16 12.78 9.74
C VAL A 190 4.20 12.28 10.73
N SER A 191 4.43 13.01 11.81
CA SER A 191 5.38 12.64 12.85
C SER A 191 4.82 11.55 13.79
N PRO A 192 5.65 10.85 14.58
CA PRO A 192 5.21 9.86 15.56
C PRO A 192 4.23 10.42 16.60
N ALA A 193 4.30 11.74 16.84
CA ALA A 193 3.41 12.47 17.72
C ALA A 193 2.04 12.80 17.08
N GLY A 194 1.82 12.45 15.81
CA GLY A 194 0.58 12.77 15.08
C GLY A 194 0.56 14.18 14.47
N VAL A 195 1.72 14.84 14.35
CA VAL A 195 1.81 16.19 13.80
C VAL A 195 2.12 16.15 12.31
N VAL A 196 1.33 16.85 11.49
CA VAL A 196 1.61 17.05 10.07
C VAL A 196 2.75 18.04 9.90
N LEU A 197 3.86 17.60 9.30
CA LEU A 197 5.08 18.40 9.16
C LEU A 197 5.12 19.24 7.88
N ASP A 198 4.27 18.92 6.91
CA ASP A 198 4.18 19.62 5.63
C ASP A 198 2.76 20.20 5.45
N PRO A 199 2.42 21.28 6.18
CA PRO A 199 1.08 21.88 6.13
C PRO A 199 0.74 22.45 4.74
N THR A 200 1.76 22.69 3.91
CA THR A 200 1.63 22.83 2.45
C THR A 200 2.18 21.57 1.80
N PRO A 201 1.33 20.65 1.33
CA PRO A 201 1.76 19.38 0.76
C PRO A 201 2.66 19.55 -0.47
N VAL A 202 3.74 18.76 -0.52
CA VAL A 202 4.73 18.79 -1.60
C VAL A 202 4.18 18.09 -2.82
N SER A 203 4.23 18.74 -3.99
CA SER A 203 3.85 18.11 -5.26
C SER A 203 4.98 17.19 -5.73
N LEU A 204 4.73 15.89 -5.79
CA LEU A 204 5.70 14.91 -6.26
C LEU A 204 5.63 14.77 -7.79
N LEU A 205 4.43 14.51 -8.32
CA LEU A 205 4.20 14.37 -9.75
C LEU A 205 3.17 15.40 -10.21
N PRO A 206 3.35 15.98 -11.41
CA PRO A 206 2.32 16.83 -12.02
C PRO A 206 1.08 16.00 -12.36
N GLU A 207 -0.01 16.69 -12.66
CA GLU A 207 -1.27 16.12 -13.11
C GLU A 207 -1.07 15.15 -14.27
N GLY A 208 -1.70 13.99 -14.14
CA GLY A 208 -1.66 12.90 -15.09
C GLY A 208 -2.58 11.77 -14.64
N GLN A 209 -2.97 10.91 -15.59
CA GLN A 209 -3.80 9.74 -15.29
C GLN A 209 -2.93 8.68 -14.61
N LEU A 210 -2.82 8.77 -13.28
CA LEU A 210 -2.22 7.77 -12.42
C LEU A 210 -3.28 6.74 -12.06
N MET A 211 -3.01 5.45 -12.29
CA MET A 211 -3.97 4.39 -11.97
C MET A 211 -3.71 3.83 -10.57
N THR A 212 -2.47 3.40 -10.33
CA THR A 212 -2.02 2.91 -9.03
C THR A 212 -0.87 3.78 -8.53
N VAL A 213 -0.82 4.00 -7.23
CA VAL A 213 0.32 4.63 -6.56
C VAL A 213 0.58 3.82 -5.30
N GLU A 214 1.83 3.43 -5.11
CA GLU A 214 2.28 2.67 -3.94
C GLU A 214 3.62 3.19 -3.44
N LEU A 215 3.88 2.97 -2.15
CA LEU A 215 5.06 3.45 -1.46
C LEU A 215 5.65 2.36 -0.58
N ALA A 216 6.98 2.26 -0.59
CA ALA A 216 7.73 1.54 0.42
C ALA A 216 9.02 2.29 0.73
N HIS A 217 9.61 2.03 1.89
CA HIS A 217 10.90 2.59 2.30
C HIS A 217 11.96 1.49 2.45
N ALA A 218 13.15 1.73 1.91
CA ALA A 218 14.32 0.87 2.10
C ALA A 218 15.60 1.71 2.09
N GLY A 219 16.56 1.37 2.93
CA GLY A 219 17.77 2.17 3.11
C GLY A 219 17.42 3.59 3.56
N SER A 220 17.73 4.58 2.72
CA SER A 220 17.46 6.01 2.96
C SER A 220 16.46 6.61 1.96
N SER A 221 15.65 5.76 1.32
CA SER A 221 14.84 6.13 0.17
C SER A 221 13.44 5.56 0.28
N PHE A 222 12.45 6.39 -0.05
CA PHE A 222 11.15 5.89 -0.48
C PHE A 222 11.21 5.57 -1.96
N LEU A 223 10.61 4.46 -2.37
CA LEU A 223 10.31 4.18 -3.77
C LEU A 223 8.83 4.48 -4.01
N LEU A 224 8.55 5.50 -4.82
CA LEU A 224 7.22 5.72 -5.39
C LEU A 224 7.07 4.83 -6.61
N VAL A 225 6.06 3.97 -6.63
CA VAL A 225 5.68 3.17 -7.79
C VAL A 225 4.33 3.64 -8.29
N TRP A 226 4.19 3.79 -9.60
CA TRP A 226 2.90 4.09 -10.21
C TRP A 226 2.79 3.46 -11.59
N SER A 227 1.54 3.32 -12.06
CA SER A 227 1.22 3.04 -13.46
C SER A 227 0.52 4.25 -14.09
N ARG A 228 0.73 4.45 -15.38
CA ARG A 228 0.14 5.55 -16.16
C ARG A 228 -0.76 4.98 -17.25
N TYR A 229 -1.84 5.69 -17.55
CA TYR A 229 -2.59 5.47 -18.78
C TYR A 229 -1.88 6.15 -19.96
N SER A 230 -1.41 5.38 -20.94
CA SER A 230 -0.74 5.89 -22.14
C SER A 230 -1.28 5.21 -23.40
N SER A 231 -1.80 6.01 -24.34
CA SER A 231 -2.39 5.51 -25.59
C SER A 231 -1.38 5.15 -26.69
N ALA A 232 -0.08 5.33 -26.47
CA ALA A 232 0.94 5.19 -27.51
C ALA A 232 1.99 4.08 -27.25
N THR A 233 2.19 3.67 -26.01
CA THR A 233 3.06 2.56 -25.58
C THR A 233 2.57 2.11 -24.21
N ASP A 234 2.53 0.80 -24.00
CA ASP A 234 2.00 0.00 -22.88
C ASP A 234 1.92 0.69 -21.49
N ASP A 235 0.88 0.37 -20.69
CA ASP A 235 0.78 0.84 -19.30
C ASP A 235 1.95 0.25 -18.49
N ASP A 236 3.06 1.00 -18.39
CA ASP A 236 4.26 0.53 -17.71
C ASP A 236 4.19 0.76 -16.19
N VAL A 237 4.79 -0.16 -15.43
CA VAL A 237 5.08 0.04 -14.02
C VAL A 237 6.37 0.83 -13.90
N VAL A 238 6.28 2.05 -13.38
CA VAL A 238 7.41 2.97 -13.25
C VAL A 238 7.67 3.32 -11.80
N GLY A 239 8.93 3.61 -11.49
CA GLY A 239 9.38 3.97 -10.17
C GLY A 239 10.24 5.23 -10.17
N ARG A 240 10.27 5.93 -9.03
CA ARG A 240 11.23 7.00 -8.76
C ARG A 240 11.46 7.15 -7.27
N ARG A 241 12.71 7.36 -6.85
CA ARG A 241 13.05 7.49 -5.43
C ARG A 241 13.13 8.93 -4.95
N PHE A 242 12.67 9.14 -3.72
CA PHE A 242 12.81 10.39 -2.98
C PHE A 242 13.23 10.12 -1.53
N GLY A 243 13.83 11.11 -0.87
CA GLY A 243 14.31 11.00 0.51
C GLY A 243 13.26 11.38 1.56
N SER A 244 13.59 11.22 2.85
CA SER A 244 12.74 11.62 4.00
C SER A 244 12.37 13.11 4.05
N ASN A 245 13.00 13.95 3.25
CA ASN A 245 12.67 15.37 3.06
C ASN A 245 11.73 15.61 1.86
N LEU A 246 11.17 14.55 1.26
CA LEU A 246 10.33 14.57 0.08
C LEU A 246 11.03 15.07 -1.21
N ALA A 247 12.36 15.21 -1.20
CA ALA A 247 13.11 15.61 -2.38
C ALA A 247 13.48 14.40 -3.24
N TRP A 248 13.31 14.54 -4.56
CA TRP A 248 13.72 13.53 -5.54
C TRP A 248 15.22 13.26 -5.44
N GLN A 249 15.58 11.97 -5.37
CA GLN A 249 16.97 11.51 -5.41
C GLN A 249 17.37 11.09 -6.83
N ASP A 250 16.41 10.62 -7.62
CA ASP A 250 16.60 10.26 -9.03
C ASP A 250 16.21 11.42 -9.94
N ALA A 251 17.03 11.68 -10.97
CA ALA A 251 16.77 12.74 -11.94
C ALA A 251 15.48 12.49 -12.76
N ASN A 252 15.25 11.23 -13.15
CA ASN A 252 14.10 10.80 -13.93
C ASN A 252 13.46 9.54 -13.31
N PRO A 253 12.17 9.28 -13.55
CA PRO A 253 11.60 7.96 -13.29
C PRO A 253 12.26 6.89 -14.15
N PHE A 254 12.24 5.65 -13.68
CA PHE A 254 12.74 4.47 -14.40
C PHE A 254 11.64 3.40 -14.51
N VAL A 255 11.71 2.61 -15.57
CA VAL A 255 10.76 1.51 -15.82
C VAL A 255 11.16 0.30 -14.98
N ILE A 256 10.18 -0.31 -14.33
CA ILE A 256 10.32 -1.52 -13.50
C ILE A 256 9.70 -2.72 -14.23
N GLY A 257 8.50 -2.55 -14.78
CA GLY A 257 7.81 -3.54 -15.60
C GLY A 257 7.52 -2.95 -16.97
N ALA A 258 8.08 -3.58 -18.01
CA ALA A 258 7.77 -3.30 -19.41
C ALA A 258 7.23 -4.59 -20.03
N THR A 259 5.93 -4.65 -20.30
CA THR A 259 5.34 -5.74 -21.09
C THR A 259 4.57 -5.18 -22.25
N SER A 260 4.35 -5.98 -23.30
CA SER A 260 3.63 -5.59 -24.51
C SER A 260 2.10 -5.51 -24.31
N GLY A 261 1.65 -5.08 -23.13
CA GLY A 261 0.26 -4.92 -22.73
C GLY A 261 0.13 -4.15 -21.40
N PRO A 262 -1.10 -3.82 -20.95
CA PRO A 262 -1.28 -2.94 -19.81
C PRO A 262 -0.92 -3.61 -18.46
N ASP A 263 0.18 -3.21 -17.83
CA ASP A 263 0.55 -3.67 -16.49
C ASP A 263 -0.19 -2.82 -15.42
N LEU A 264 -1.07 -3.46 -14.64
CA LEU A 264 -1.90 -2.80 -13.63
C LEU A 264 -1.66 -3.37 -12.23
N GLY A 265 -2.20 -2.70 -11.22
CA GLY A 265 -2.23 -3.26 -9.87
C GLY A 265 -0.86 -3.36 -9.19
N ALA A 266 0.11 -2.52 -9.58
CA ALA A 266 1.45 -2.56 -9.01
C ALA A 266 1.40 -2.41 -7.48
N ARG A 267 2.17 -3.24 -6.77
CA ARG A 267 2.37 -3.20 -5.32
C ARG A 267 3.85 -3.24 -5.02
N VAL A 268 4.29 -2.51 -3.99
CA VAL A 268 5.69 -2.55 -3.53
C VAL A 268 5.78 -2.97 -2.08
N GLY A 269 6.65 -3.93 -1.81
CA GLY A 269 7.10 -4.31 -0.48
C GLY A 269 8.59 -4.02 -0.30
N SER A 270 9.04 -3.98 0.95
CA SER A 270 10.44 -3.76 1.30
C SER A 270 10.85 -4.69 2.43
N ASN A 271 12.10 -5.15 2.40
CA ASN A 271 12.74 -5.84 3.52
C ASN A 271 13.68 -4.92 4.32
N GLY A 272 13.60 -3.60 4.09
CA GLY A 272 14.46 -2.58 4.68
C GLY A 272 15.75 -2.30 3.91
N ALA A 273 16.20 -3.20 3.02
CA ALA A 273 17.42 -3.02 2.23
C ALA A 273 17.16 -2.88 0.72
N GLN A 274 16.08 -3.48 0.23
CA GLN A 274 15.68 -3.48 -1.17
C GLN A 274 14.15 -3.59 -1.27
N PHE A 275 13.64 -3.33 -2.47
CA PHE A 275 12.22 -3.38 -2.79
C PHE A 275 11.91 -4.61 -3.63
N LEU A 276 10.70 -5.15 -3.46
CA LEU A 276 10.08 -6.06 -4.41
C LEU A 276 8.83 -5.37 -4.94
N VAL A 277 8.77 -5.19 -6.25
CA VAL A 277 7.60 -4.63 -6.93
C VAL A 277 6.92 -5.75 -7.69
N ALA A 278 5.62 -5.93 -7.49
CA ALA A 278 4.81 -6.94 -8.17
C ALA A 278 3.65 -6.28 -8.90
N TRP A 279 3.21 -6.84 -10.02
CA TRP A 279 2.16 -6.29 -10.87
C TRP A 279 1.45 -7.36 -11.69
N ASP A 280 0.23 -7.05 -12.13
CA ASP A 280 -0.51 -7.88 -13.07
C ASP A 280 0.10 -7.73 -14.46
N ARG A 281 0.42 -8.87 -15.09
CA ARG A 281 0.92 -8.97 -16.47
C ARG A 281 -0.16 -9.60 -17.35
N PRO A 282 -0.79 -8.86 -18.27
CA PRO A 282 -1.74 -9.44 -19.21
C PRO A 282 -1.01 -10.21 -20.32
N LEU A 283 -1.24 -11.51 -20.39
CA LEU A 283 -0.89 -12.33 -21.55
C LEU A 283 -2.16 -12.64 -22.34
N SER A 284 -2.60 -11.71 -23.19
CA SER A 284 -3.83 -11.85 -23.99
C SER A 284 -5.10 -12.13 -23.15
N ILE A 285 -5.48 -13.40 -22.93
CA ILE A 285 -6.63 -13.83 -22.10
C ILE A 285 -6.23 -14.35 -20.71
N TRP A 286 -4.93 -14.34 -20.38
CA TRP A 286 -4.38 -14.82 -19.10
C TRP A 286 -3.83 -13.65 -18.29
N ARG A 287 -3.92 -13.74 -16.96
CA ARG A 287 -3.19 -12.85 -16.05
C ARG A 287 -2.11 -13.63 -15.34
N GLU A 288 -0.89 -13.14 -15.39
CA GLU A 288 0.21 -13.57 -14.54
C GLU A 288 0.52 -12.46 -13.53
N VAL A 289 1.13 -12.82 -12.40
CA VAL A 289 1.73 -11.82 -11.51
C VAL A 289 3.23 -11.83 -11.74
N GLY A 290 3.73 -10.73 -12.31
CA GLY A 290 5.15 -10.47 -12.44
C GLY A 290 5.71 -9.77 -11.21
N ALA A 291 7.01 -9.89 -10.98
CA ALA A 291 7.71 -9.07 -10.02
C ALA A 291 9.15 -8.78 -10.43
N ALA A 292 9.72 -7.70 -9.90
CA ALA A 292 11.14 -7.39 -10.02
C ALA A 292 11.64 -6.74 -8.73
N ARG A 293 12.90 -7.02 -8.39
CA ARG A 293 13.57 -6.37 -7.27
C ARG A 293 14.23 -5.09 -7.73
N VAL A 294 14.14 -4.07 -6.88
CA VAL A 294 14.82 -2.80 -7.05
C VAL A 294 15.70 -2.58 -5.84
N SER A 295 16.98 -2.27 -6.05
CA SER A 295 17.88 -1.94 -4.93
C SER A 295 17.45 -0.64 -4.26
N SER A 296 17.84 -0.45 -3.00
CA SER A 296 17.68 0.86 -2.33
C SER A 296 18.44 1.98 -3.05
N ALA A 297 19.41 1.65 -3.90
CA ALA A 297 20.13 2.57 -4.78
C ALA A 297 19.42 2.85 -6.12
N GLY A 298 18.21 2.30 -6.36
CA GLY A 298 17.41 2.57 -7.57
C GLY A 298 17.80 1.73 -8.79
N GLN A 299 18.56 0.64 -8.61
CA GLN A 299 18.91 -0.26 -9.70
C GLN A 299 17.90 -1.39 -9.81
N LEU A 300 17.37 -1.63 -11.02
CA LEU A 300 16.57 -2.82 -11.32
C LEU A 300 17.50 -4.05 -11.29
N LEU A 301 17.20 -5.01 -10.42
CA LEU A 301 18.02 -6.20 -10.21
C LEU A 301 17.57 -7.39 -11.05
N ASP A 302 16.32 -7.37 -11.52
CA ASP A 302 15.73 -8.41 -12.36
C ASP A 302 15.29 -7.79 -13.70
N THR A 303 16.13 -7.94 -14.72
CA THR A 303 15.82 -7.43 -16.09
C THR A 303 14.81 -8.30 -16.82
N THR A 304 14.59 -9.52 -16.33
CA THR A 304 13.47 -10.39 -16.72
C THR A 304 12.55 -10.52 -15.49
N PRO A 305 11.26 -10.16 -15.57
CA PRO A 305 10.39 -10.24 -14.42
C PRO A 305 10.26 -11.68 -13.89
N ILE A 306 10.30 -11.80 -12.57
CA ILE A 306 10.03 -13.03 -11.82
C ILE A 306 8.55 -13.38 -11.98
N ALA A 307 8.24 -14.62 -12.35
CA ALA A 307 6.87 -15.12 -12.30
C ALA A 307 6.52 -15.51 -10.86
N VAL A 308 5.58 -14.80 -10.24
CA VAL A 308 5.14 -15.05 -8.85
C VAL A 308 4.04 -16.11 -8.82
N CYS A 309 3.12 -16.07 -9.79
CA CYS A 309 2.20 -17.16 -10.07
C CYS A 309 2.03 -17.29 -11.59
N SER A 310 1.94 -18.53 -12.07
CA SER A 310 1.74 -18.86 -13.47
C SER A 310 0.33 -19.41 -13.69
N LEU A 311 -0.37 -18.85 -14.68
CA LEU A 311 -1.59 -19.37 -15.33
C LEU A 311 -2.82 -19.63 -14.43
N PHE A 312 -3.71 -18.64 -14.30
CA PHE A 312 -5.12 -18.89 -14.02
C PHE A 312 -5.95 -18.60 -15.27
N ALA A 313 -6.72 -19.60 -15.73
CA ALA A 313 -7.68 -19.42 -16.82
C ALA A 313 -8.84 -18.59 -16.32
N TYR A 314 -9.10 -17.45 -16.96
CA TYR A 314 -10.39 -16.81 -16.80
C TYR A 314 -11.46 -17.71 -17.45
N GLY A 315 -12.23 -18.44 -16.66
CA GLY A 315 -13.39 -19.21 -17.14
C GLY A 315 -13.31 -20.74 -17.09
N ALA A 316 -12.30 -21.35 -16.46
CA ALA A 316 -12.44 -22.74 -16.05
C ALA A 316 -13.25 -22.78 -14.75
N GLY A 317 -14.59 -22.83 -14.88
CA GLY A 317 -15.46 -23.23 -13.77
C GLY A 317 -15.09 -24.63 -13.27
N PRO A 318 -15.56 -25.01 -12.07
CA PRO A 318 -15.40 -26.38 -11.56
C PRO A 318 -15.94 -27.44 -12.52
#